data_AF-A0A9W3BB08-F1
#
_entry.id   AF-A0A9W3BB08-F1
#
_cell.length_a   1.000
_cell.length_b   1.000
_cell.length_c   1.000
_cell.angle_alpha   90.00
_cell.angle_beta   90.00
_cell.angle_gamma   90.00
#
_symmetry.space_group_name_H-M   'P 1'
#
loop_
_entity.id
_entity.type
_entity.pdbx_description
1 polymer ?
#
loop_
_entity_poly.entity_id
_entity_poly.type
_entity_poly.pdbx_seq_one_letter_code
_entity_poly.pdbx_strand_id
1 'polypeptide(L)'
;MSEPSKTSDNDGTSYRKYIQDIENLSQQFPKQKKRLWTTVKASAHHILNETHSDYPSVIMMATDIHTNNLALCLAKLITSKFQSAGGNPQHPSVVDVDTLKYMQNNEQKKSLDDRLYEVLSKHKSVIIDNLQMLSAEAALLLHSYCDNDNAPYKDVMIVLMFYIDSSVHLLDPDRPNSVEGYVENLWIKDLDIDKVSAILSRVANNIVVVSDEETLPKTLCSDV
;
A
#
# COMPACT_ATOMS: atom_id res chain seq x y z
N MET A 1 -37.31 28.89 -1.19
CA MET A 1 -36.45 27.80 -1.70
C MET A 1 -35.08 28.03 -1.13
N SER A 2 -34.72 27.23 -0.14
CA SER A 2 -33.41 27.32 0.52
C SER A 2 -32.41 26.52 -0.32
N GLU A 3 -31.31 27.14 -0.72
CA GLU A 3 -30.18 26.44 -1.34
C GLU A 3 -29.60 25.42 -0.35
N PRO A 4 -29.19 24.22 -0.79
CA PRO A 4 -28.43 23.33 0.05
C PRO A 4 -27.03 23.91 0.26
N SER A 5 -26.64 24.03 1.52
CA SER A 5 -25.32 24.40 2.00
C SER A 5 -24.23 23.53 1.37
N LYS A 6 -23.35 24.15 0.58
CA LYS A 6 -22.05 23.58 0.21
C LYS A 6 -21.19 23.47 1.46
N THR A 7 -21.04 22.27 2.00
CA THR A 7 -19.99 21.94 2.97
C THR A 7 -18.99 21.01 2.31
N SER A 8 -17.81 21.52 1.94
CA SER A 8 -16.60 20.72 1.75
C SER A 8 -15.37 21.62 1.83
N ASP A 9 -15.06 22.09 3.04
CA ASP A 9 -13.73 22.64 3.35
C ASP A 9 -12.72 21.49 3.37
N ASN A 10 -12.13 21.14 2.22
CA ASN A 10 -10.89 20.37 2.19
C ASN A 10 -9.71 21.36 2.13
N ASP A 11 -9.53 22.15 3.20
CA ASP A 11 -8.56 23.27 3.28
C ASP A 11 -7.12 22.80 3.59
N GLY A 12 -6.62 21.77 2.91
CA GLY A 12 -5.29 21.19 3.19
C GLY A 12 -5.04 20.79 4.66
N THR A 13 -6.10 20.78 5.49
CA THR A 13 -6.09 20.50 6.92
C THR A 13 -5.99 18.99 7.13
N SER A 14 -6.68 18.22 6.30
CA SER A 14 -6.61 16.76 6.21
C SER A 14 -5.18 16.29 5.96
N TYR A 15 -4.51 16.84 4.94
CA TYR A 15 -3.12 16.50 4.65
C TYR A 15 -2.17 16.95 5.76
N ARG A 16 -2.30 18.18 6.27
CA ARG A 16 -1.47 18.66 7.41
C ARG A 16 -1.60 17.76 8.63
N LYS A 17 -2.81 17.31 8.97
CA LYS A 17 -3.06 16.36 10.05
C LYS A 17 -2.38 15.01 9.79
N TYR A 18 -2.52 14.48 8.57
CA TYR A 18 -1.87 13.23 8.18
C TYR A 18 -0.34 13.32 8.32
N ILE A 19 0.26 14.42 7.88
CA ILE A 19 1.71 14.67 8.01
C ILE A 19 2.15 14.64 9.48
N GLN A 20 1.41 15.32 10.36
CA GLN A 20 1.70 15.31 11.78
C GLN A 20 1.56 13.90 12.39
N ASP A 21 0.53 13.15 11.99
CA ASP A 21 0.32 11.78 12.45
C ASP A 21 1.47 10.84 12.01
N ILE A 22 1.95 10.98 10.78
CA ILE A 22 3.10 10.21 10.27
C ILE A 22 4.41 10.63 10.94
N GLU A 23 4.59 11.91 11.28
CA GLU A 23 5.76 12.36 12.03
C GLU A 23 5.78 11.80 13.45
N ASN A 24 4.64 11.81 14.14
CA ASN A 24 4.49 11.18 15.46
C ASN A 24 4.73 9.66 15.37
N LEU A 25 4.26 9.02 14.30
CA LEU A 25 4.52 7.60 14.04
C LEU A 25 6.02 7.34 13.83
N SER A 26 6.72 8.18 13.07
CA SER A 26 8.15 8.01 12.79
C SER A 26 9.04 8.02 14.04
N GLN A 27 8.62 8.74 15.09
CA GLN A 27 9.33 8.76 16.37
C GLN A 27 9.24 7.42 17.12
N GLN A 28 8.22 6.60 16.83
CA GLN A 28 8.00 5.29 17.44
C GLN A 28 8.71 4.15 16.70
N PHE A 29 9.24 4.43 15.51
CA PHE A 29 9.92 3.48 14.62
C PHE A 29 11.29 4.05 14.19
N PRO A 30 12.24 4.20 15.14
CA PRO A 30 13.46 4.97 14.93
C PRO A 30 14.47 4.31 13.98
N LYS A 31 14.37 3.00 13.70
CA LYS A 31 15.26 2.33 12.74
C LYS A 31 14.80 2.45 11.29
N GLN A 32 13.58 2.93 11.05
CA GLN A 32 13.10 3.17 9.70
C GLN A 32 13.81 4.37 9.08
N LYS A 33 14.20 4.24 7.80
CA LYS A 33 14.88 5.33 7.09
C LYS A 33 13.94 6.49 6.84
N LYS A 34 14.50 7.70 6.85
CA LYS A 34 13.82 8.95 6.45
C LYS A 34 13.11 8.82 5.11
N ARG A 35 13.67 8.05 4.17
CA ARG A 35 13.07 7.80 2.85
C ARG A 35 11.66 7.20 2.97
N LEU A 36 11.47 6.18 3.82
CA LEU A 36 10.16 5.56 4.05
C LEU A 36 9.11 6.62 4.41
N TRP A 37 9.39 7.41 5.44
CA TRP A 37 8.48 8.46 5.90
C TRP A 37 8.23 9.53 4.86
N THR A 38 9.26 9.92 4.11
CA THR A 38 9.13 10.92 3.05
C THR A 38 8.24 10.42 1.92
N THR A 39 8.43 9.16 1.48
CA THR A 39 7.63 8.51 0.45
C THR A 39 6.17 8.38 0.88
N VAL A 40 5.92 7.87 2.09
CA VAL A 40 4.55 7.72 2.64
C VAL A 40 3.83 9.07 2.67
N LYS A 41 4.49 10.11 3.20
CA LYS A 41 3.92 11.47 3.24
C LYS A 41 3.61 12.02 1.84
N ALA A 42 4.58 11.94 0.92
CA ALA A 42 4.43 12.45 -0.44
C ALA A 42 3.32 11.72 -1.23
N SER A 43 3.22 10.40 -1.07
CA SER A 43 2.25 9.56 -1.79
C SER A 43 0.79 9.90 -1.49
N ALA A 44 0.50 10.53 -0.34
CA ALA A 44 -0.86 10.88 0.08
C ALA A 44 -1.26 12.31 -0.32
N HIS A 45 -0.32 13.13 -0.80
CA HIS A 45 -0.52 14.56 -1.03
C HIS A 45 -1.66 14.84 -2.00
N HIS A 46 -1.64 14.22 -3.18
CA HIS A 46 -2.62 14.45 -4.25
C HIS A 46 -4.02 13.92 -3.92
N ILE A 47 -4.19 13.14 -2.85
CA ILE A 47 -5.51 12.69 -2.38
C ILE A 47 -6.01 13.57 -1.22
N LEU A 48 -5.16 13.83 -0.24
CA LEU A 48 -5.58 14.51 0.99
C LEU A 48 -5.50 16.04 0.93
N ASN A 49 -4.79 16.61 -0.05
CA ASN A 49 -4.64 18.04 -0.23
C ASN A 49 -5.49 18.61 -1.36
N GLU A 50 -6.11 17.75 -2.17
CA GLU A 50 -6.90 18.13 -3.34
C GLU A 50 -8.38 17.74 -3.15
N THR A 51 -9.28 18.36 -3.91
CA THR A 51 -10.72 18.07 -3.81
C THR A 51 -11.12 16.83 -4.60
N HIS A 52 -10.37 16.51 -5.65
CA HIS A 52 -10.57 15.37 -6.52
C HIS A 52 -9.20 14.78 -6.82
N SER A 53 -9.10 13.45 -6.79
CA SER A 53 -7.86 12.75 -7.13
C SER A 53 -8.06 11.98 -8.43
N ASP A 54 -7.08 12.04 -9.30
CA ASP A 54 -7.14 11.40 -10.61
C ASP A 54 -6.66 9.94 -10.59
N TYR A 55 -5.93 9.54 -9.54
CA TYR A 55 -5.29 8.22 -9.41
C TYR A 55 -5.02 7.82 -7.95
N PRO A 56 -4.98 6.51 -7.63
CA PRO A 56 -4.75 6.03 -6.27
C PRO A 56 -3.31 6.29 -5.78
N SER A 57 -3.15 6.33 -4.46
CA SER A 57 -1.84 6.33 -3.81
C SER A 57 -1.36 4.89 -3.68
N VAL A 58 -0.35 4.50 -4.45
CA VAL A 58 0.17 3.13 -4.45
C VAL A 58 1.55 3.12 -3.82
N ILE A 59 1.74 2.30 -2.78
CA ILE A 59 3.01 2.12 -2.07
C ILE A 59 3.38 0.64 -2.11
N MET A 60 4.55 0.33 -2.66
CA MET A 60 5.16 -0.98 -2.54
C MET A 60 6.03 -1.03 -1.29
N MET A 61 5.66 -1.88 -0.35
CA MET A 61 6.36 -2.04 0.91
C MET A 61 6.97 -3.44 0.97
N ALA A 62 8.28 -3.51 1.12
CA ALA A 62 9.00 -4.77 1.25
C ALA A 62 9.71 -4.88 2.60
N THR A 63 9.82 -6.08 3.13
CA THR A 63 10.57 -6.35 4.35
C THR A 63 11.11 -7.77 4.35
N ASP A 64 11.91 -8.10 5.35
CA ASP A 64 12.36 -9.46 5.55
C ASP A 64 11.19 -10.36 5.99
N ILE A 65 11.19 -11.62 5.54
CA ILE A 65 10.12 -12.56 5.90
C ILE A 65 9.99 -12.78 7.42
N HIS A 66 11.07 -12.61 8.18
CA HIS A 66 11.07 -12.72 9.64
C HIS A 66 10.57 -11.45 10.35
N THR A 67 10.49 -10.31 9.66
CA THR A 67 10.00 -9.02 10.18
C THR A 67 8.60 -8.68 9.70
N ASN A 68 7.89 -9.65 9.12
CA ASN A 68 6.56 -9.48 8.53
C ASN A 68 5.53 -8.83 9.48
N ASN A 69 5.45 -9.26 10.73
CA ASN A 69 4.51 -8.72 11.73
C ASN A 69 4.72 -7.22 11.98
N LEU A 70 5.97 -6.77 11.98
CA LEU A 70 6.31 -5.37 12.17
C LEU A 70 5.87 -4.54 10.97
N ALA A 71 6.21 -4.99 9.76
CA ALA A 71 5.88 -4.27 8.55
C ALA A 71 4.36 -4.21 8.32
N LEU A 72 3.64 -5.31 8.58
CA LEU A 72 2.18 -5.31 8.52
C LEU A 72 1.57 -4.36 9.54
N CYS A 73 2.09 -4.33 10.77
CA CYS A 73 1.66 -3.35 11.77
C CYS A 73 1.90 -1.91 11.29
N LEU A 74 3.07 -1.61 10.75
CA LEU A 74 3.40 -0.28 10.24
C LEU A 74 2.48 0.12 9.08
N ALA A 75 2.22 -0.79 8.14
CA ALA A 75 1.27 -0.59 7.04
C ALA A 75 -0.15 -0.30 7.56
N LYS A 76 -0.62 -1.05 8.56
CA LYS A 76 -1.91 -0.83 9.23
C LYS A 76 -1.99 0.55 9.90
N LEU A 77 -0.93 0.96 10.60
CA LEU A 77 -0.87 2.28 11.23
C LEU A 77 -0.93 3.39 10.17
N ILE A 78 -0.12 3.31 9.12
CA ILE A 78 -0.08 4.30 8.03
C ILE A 78 -1.45 4.42 7.35
N THR A 79 -2.05 3.29 6.98
CA THR A 79 -3.36 3.25 6.31
C THR A 79 -4.47 3.76 7.23
N SER A 80 -4.47 3.39 8.52
CA SER A 80 -5.41 3.93 9.51
C SER A 80 -5.35 5.46 9.61
N LYS A 81 -4.14 6.05 9.62
CA LYS A 81 -3.97 7.52 9.62
C LYS A 81 -4.47 8.14 8.32
N PHE A 82 -4.24 7.48 7.18
CA PHE A 82 -4.75 7.92 5.88
C PHE A 82 -6.29 7.93 5.86
N GLN A 83 -6.95 6.84 6.26
CA GLN A 83 -8.41 6.78 6.30
C GLN A 83 -9.02 7.83 7.24
N SER A 84 -8.42 7.99 8.42
CA SER A 84 -8.84 8.98 9.41
C SER A 84 -8.71 10.41 8.90
N ALA A 85 -7.62 10.72 8.17
CA ALA A 85 -7.43 12.01 7.52
C ALA A 85 -8.41 12.22 6.36
N GLY A 86 -8.75 11.16 5.63
CA GLY A 86 -9.74 11.16 4.56
C GLY A 86 -11.21 11.18 5.01
N GLY A 87 -11.47 11.33 6.32
CA GLY A 87 -12.81 11.44 6.90
C GLY A 87 -13.55 10.12 7.14
N ASN A 88 -12.86 8.98 7.03
CA ASN A 88 -13.45 7.64 7.22
C ASN A 88 -12.66 6.84 8.28
N PRO A 89 -12.76 7.16 9.58
CA PRO A 89 -12.02 6.46 10.62
C PRO A 89 -12.58 5.04 10.82
N GLN A 90 -12.04 4.10 10.05
CA GLN A 90 -12.32 2.66 10.13
C GLN A 90 -11.02 1.88 10.38
N HIS A 91 -11.16 0.64 10.83
CA HIS A 91 -10.02 -0.26 10.95
C HIS A 91 -9.35 -0.48 9.58
N PRO A 92 -8.02 -0.70 9.54
CA PRO A 92 -7.35 -1.03 8.30
C PRO A 92 -7.94 -2.30 7.68
N SER A 93 -8.15 -2.25 6.37
CA SER A 93 -8.55 -3.42 5.61
C SER A 93 -7.33 -4.14 5.06
N VAL A 94 -7.23 -5.44 5.33
CA VAL A 94 -6.16 -6.31 4.84
C VAL A 94 -6.77 -7.39 3.97
N VAL A 95 -6.26 -7.52 2.75
CA VAL A 95 -6.54 -8.62 1.83
C VAL A 95 -5.30 -9.51 1.80
N ASP A 96 -5.30 -10.59 2.59
CA ASP A 96 -4.21 -11.55 2.61
C ASP A 96 -4.34 -12.56 1.45
N VAL A 97 -3.43 -12.45 0.49
CA VAL A 97 -3.44 -13.32 -0.71
C VAL A 97 -2.78 -14.67 -0.48
N ASP A 98 -2.14 -14.92 0.68
CA ASP A 98 -1.69 -16.27 1.04
C ASP A 98 -2.87 -17.26 1.08
N THR A 99 -4.07 -16.76 1.44
CA THR A 99 -5.32 -17.52 1.41
C THR A 99 -5.76 -17.97 0.01
N LEU A 100 -5.17 -17.39 -1.05
CA LEU A 100 -5.48 -17.67 -2.45
C LEU A 100 -4.42 -18.56 -3.12
N LYS A 101 -3.26 -18.81 -2.49
CA LYS A 101 -2.07 -19.38 -3.13
C LYS A 101 -2.25 -20.74 -3.81
N TYR A 102 -3.22 -21.54 -3.36
CA TYR A 102 -3.51 -22.87 -3.92
C TYR A 102 -4.67 -22.88 -4.92
N MET A 103 -5.28 -21.73 -5.20
CA MET A 103 -6.32 -21.59 -6.22
C MET A 103 -5.70 -21.49 -7.63
N GLN A 104 -6.49 -21.80 -8.65
CA GLN A 104 -6.08 -21.62 -10.05
C GLN A 104 -5.93 -20.13 -10.40
N ASN A 105 -5.12 -19.79 -11.41
CA ASN A 105 -4.79 -18.39 -11.74
C ASN A 105 -6.05 -17.52 -11.99
N ASN A 106 -7.05 -18.04 -12.68
CA ASN A 106 -8.32 -17.36 -12.92
C ASN A 106 -9.16 -17.17 -11.64
N GLU A 107 -9.14 -18.16 -10.74
CA GLU A 107 -9.83 -18.12 -9.45
C GLU A 107 -9.14 -17.17 -8.47
N GLN A 108 -7.80 -17.15 -8.45
CA GLN A 108 -7.02 -16.16 -7.69
C GLN A 108 -7.36 -14.75 -8.15
N LYS A 109 -7.32 -14.50 -9.47
CA LYS A 109 -7.65 -13.20 -10.06
C LYS A 109 -9.05 -12.75 -9.66
N LYS A 110 -10.05 -13.61 -9.85
CA LYS A 110 -11.44 -13.29 -9.51
C LYS A 110 -11.61 -13.04 -8.01
N SER A 111 -11.03 -13.90 -7.16
CA SER A 111 -11.14 -13.76 -5.71
C SER A 111 -10.47 -12.49 -5.20
N LEU A 112 -9.36 -12.08 -5.82
CA LEU A 112 -8.71 -10.80 -5.51
C LEU A 112 -9.60 -9.62 -5.95
N ASP A 113 -10.15 -9.67 -7.16
CA ASP A 113 -11.06 -8.65 -7.70
C ASP A 113 -12.28 -8.42 -6.80
N ASP A 114 -12.97 -9.52 -6.45
CA ASP A 114 -14.15 -9.49 -5.57
C ASP A 114 -13.81 -8.87 -4.19
N ARG A 115 -12.66 -9.23 -3.59
CA ARG A 115 -12.22 -8.70 -2.30
C ARG A 115 -11.81 -7.24 -2.37
N LEU A 116 -11.09 -6.83 -3.42
CA LEU A 116 -10.69 -5.43 -3.60
C LEU A 116 -11.91 -4.55 -3.84
N TYR A 117 -12.86 -4.99 -4.66
CA TYR A 117 -14.15 -4.31 -4.84
C TYR A 117 -14.91 -4.16 -3.52
N GLU A 118 -15.02 -5.23 -2.73
CA GLU A 118 -15.73 -5.19 -1.46
C GLU A 118 -15.09 -4.21 -0.46
N VAL A 119 -13.76 -4.20 -0.37
CA VAL A 119 -13.02 -3.32 0.54
C VAL A 119 -13.10 -1.87 0.05
N LEU A 120 -12.68 -1.59 -1.19
CA LEU A 120 -12.51 -0.23 -1.70
C LEU A 120 -13.84 0.48 -2.00
N SER A 121 -14.95 -0.25 -2.10
CA SER A 121 -16.29 0.35 -2.12
C SER A 121 -16.71 0.99 -0.77
N LYS A 122 -16.01 0.66 0.33
CA LYS A 122 -16.36 1.09 1.70
C LYS A 122 -15.21 1.82 2.41
N HIS A 123 -13.97 1.50 2.06
CA HIS A 123 -12.75 1.94 2.73
C HIS A 123 -11.89 2.79 1.80
N LYS A 124 -11.16 3.74 2.39
CA LYS A 124 -10.22 4.59 1.64
C LYS A 124 -8.82 4.01 1.57
N SER A 125 -8.58 2.84 2.14
CA SER A 125 -7.30 2.16 2.02
C SER A 125 -7.41 0.66 2.08
N VAL A 126 -6.49 -0.03 1.43
CA VAL A 126 -6.34 -1.48 1.52
C VAL A 126 -4.86 -1.86 1.57
N ILE A 127 -4.55 -2.87 2.37
CA ILE A 127 -3.26 -3.56 2.36
C ILE A 127 -3.47 -4.88 1.63
N ILE A 128 -2.74 -5.09 0.54
CA ILE A 128 -2.68 -6.39 -0.13
C ILE A 128 -1.46 -7.11 0.41
N ASP A 129 -1.71 -8.08 1.30
CA ASP A 129 -0.67 -8.77 2.06
C ASP A 129 -0.18 -10.04 1.36
N ASN A 130 1.07 -10.43 1.63
CA ASN A 130 1.73 -11.63 1.06
C ASN A 130 1.76 -11.66 -0.48
N LEU A 131 2.00 -10.52 -1.14
CA LEU A 131 1.80 -10.41 -2.59
C LEU A 131 2.68 -11.36 -3.43
N GLN A 132 3.81 -11.82 -2.87
CA GLN A 132 4.67 -12.84 -3.48
C GLN A 132 3.98 -14.21 -3.67
N MET A 133 2.84 -14.45 -3.03
CA MET A 133 2.08 -15.71 -3.13
C MET A 133 1.08 -15.73 -4.30
N LEU A 134 0.87 -14.58 -4.94
CA LEU A 134 -0.05 -14.46 -6.06
C LEU A 134 0.61 -14.94 -7.36
N SER A 135 -0.13 -15.66 -8.21
CA SER A 135 0.31 -15.96 -9.58
C SER A 135 0.52 -14.65 -10.36
N ALA A 136 1.48 -14.66 -11.28
CA ALA A 136 1.78 -13.48 -12.08
C ALA A 136 0.54 -13.03 -12.90
N GLU A 137 -0.24 -13.97 -13.43
CA GLU A 137 -1.47 -13.67 -14.18
C GLU A 137 -2.57 -13.07 -13.32
N ALA A 138 -2.66 -13.43 -12.03
CA ALA A 138 -3.57 -12.77 -11.11
C ALA A 138 -3.06 -11.37 -10.71
N ALA A 139 -1.74 -11.20 -10.58
CA ALA A 139 -1.11 -9.90 -10.32
C ALA A 139 -1.35 -8.87 -11.43
N LEU A 140 -1.64 -9.28 -12.68
CA LEU A 140 -2.08 -8.37 -13.75
C LEU A 140 -3.32 -7.55 -13.38
N LEU A 141 -4.15 -8.02 -12.46
CA LEU A 141 -5.28 -7.23 -11.96
C LEU A 141 -4.83 -5.92 -11.31
N LEU A 142 -3.64 -5.88 -10.70
CA LEU A 142 -3.10 -4.68 -10.09
C LEU A 142 -2.88 -3.57 -11.12
N HIS A 143 -2.65 -3.90 -12.40
CA HIS A 143 -2.57 -2.91 -13.46
C HIS A 143 -3.84 -2.05 -13.50
N SER A 144 -5.04 -2.63 -13.40
CA SER A 144 -6.29 -1.86 -13.46
C SER A 144 -6.57 -1.11 -12.17
N TYR A 145 -6.28 -1.69 -11.01
CA TYR A 145 -6.52 -1.03 -9.71
C TYR A 145 -5.53 0.08 -9.38
N CYS A 146 -4.32 0.03 -9.96
CA CYS A 146 -3.24 0.98 -9.72
C CYS A 146 -2.97 1.90 -10.92
N ASP A 147 -3.86 1.92 -11.92
CA ASP A 147 -3.69 2.75 -13.13
C ASP A 147 -3.87 4.25 -12.81
N ASN A 148 -3.09 5.09 -13.48
CA ASN A 148 -3.14 6.54 -13.27
C ASN A 148 -4.36 7.21 -13.92
N ASP A 149 -4.98 6.57 -14.92
CA ASP A 149 -6.04 7.20 -15.70
C ASP A 149 -7.40 6.55 -15.39
N ASN A 150 -7.41 5.21 -15.29
CA ASN A 150 -8.63 4.40 -15.33
C ASN A 150 -8.89 3.59 -14.06
N ALA A 151 -8.12 3.80 -12.98
CA ALA A 151 -8.37 3.10 -11.73
C ALA A 151 -9.83 3.31 -11.26
N PRO A 152 -10.54 2.24 -10.88
CA PRO A 152 -11.94 2.34 -10.46
C PRO A 152 -12.11 3.10 -9.14
N TYR A 153 -11.06 3.15 -8.32
CA TYR A 153 -11.02 3.87 -7.05
C TYR A 153 -9.80 4.79 -7.06
N LYS A 154 -10.03 6.11 -7.06
CA LYS A 154 -8.98 7.12 -7.25
C LYS A 154 -8.59 7.83 -5.96
N ASP A 155 -9.50 7.93 -4.99
CA ASP A 155 -9.29 8.59 -3.71
C ASP A 155 -8.83 7.63 -2.59
N VAL A 156 -8.08 6.58 -2.96
CA VAL A 156 -7.70 5.49 -2.06
C VAL A 156 -6.18 5.30 -1.96
N MET A 157 -5.74 4.69 -0.86
CA MET A 157 -4.37 4.22 -0.65
C MET A 157 -4.28 2.70 -0.74
N ILE A 158 -3.44 2.19 -1.62
CA ILE A 158 -3.16 0.76 -1.81
C ILE A 158 -1.72 0.49 -1.37
N VAL A 159 -1.56 -0.31 -0.32
CA VAL A 159 -0.24 -0.78 0.14
C VAL A 159 -0.04 -2.21 -0.34
N LEU A 160 1.00 -2.43 -1.15
CA LEU A 160 1.37 -3.72 -1.70
C LEU A 160 2.52 -4.30 -0.88
N MET A 161 2.25 -5.35 -0.10
CA MET A 161 3.23 -5.92 0.82
C MET A 161 3.95 -7.11 0.22
N PHE A 162 5.29 -7.06 0.25
CA PHE A 162 6.16 -8.17 -0.12
C PHE A 162 7.03 -8.60 1.06
N TYR A 163 7.12 -9.91 1.28
CA TYR A 163 8.05 -10.51 2.23
C TYR A 163 9.14 -11.25 1.46
N ILE A 164 10.37 -10.76 1.60
CA ILE A 164 11.53 -11.24 0.84
C ILE A 164 12.50 -11.88 1.84
N ASP A 165 13.10 -13.01 1.46
CA ASP A 165 14.13 -13.65 2.27
C ASP A 165 15.43 -12.82 2.24
N SER A 166 15.99 -12.48 3.41
CA SER A 166 17.25 -11.71 3.54
C SER A 166 18.44 -12.33 2.81
N SER A 167 18.45 -13.64 2.57
CA SER A 167 19.50 -14.30 1.78
C SER A 167 19.63 -13.77 0.36
N VAL A 168 18.58 -13.12 -0.16
CA VAL A 168 18.58 -12.54 -1.50
C VAL A 168 19.29 -11.17 -1.54
N HIS A 169 19.60 -10.56 -0.39
CA HIS A 169 20.32 -9.27 -0.27
C HIS A 169 19.68 -8.10 -1.05
N LEU A 170 18.35 -8.11 -1.26
CA LEU A 170 17.62 -7.08 -2.00
C LEU A 170 16.97 -6.01 -1.10
N LEU A 171 16.94 -6.26 0.21
CA LEU A 171 16.32 -5.39 1.21
C LEU A 171 17.32 -4.35 1.70
N ASP A 172 17.54 -3.31 0.90
CA ASP A 172 18.33 -2.14 1.27
C ASP A 172 17.40 -0.91 1.36
N PRO A 173 17.09 -0.41 2.58
CA PRO A 173 16.30 0.79 2.77
C PRO A 173 16.82 2.07 2.10
N ASP A 174 18.12 2.13 1.79
CA ASP A 174 18.72 3.25 1.06
C ASP A 174 18.71 3.03 -0.47
N ARG A 175 18.50 1.78 -0.93
CA ARG A 175 18.39 1.40 -2.35
C ARG A 175 17.16 0.51 -2.62
N PRO A 176 15.93 1.02 -2.44
CA PRO A 176 14.72 0.23 -2.52
C PRO A 176 14.40 -0.31 -3.94
N ASN A 177 15.00 0.25 -4.99
CA ASN A 177 14.78 -0.21 -6.37
C ASN A 177 15.23 -1.67 -6.60
N SER A 178 16.07 -2.23 -5.74
CA SER A 178 16.39 -3.67 -5.77
C SER A 178 15.15 -4.57 -5.56
N VAL A 179 14.13 -4.05 -4.88
CA VAL A 179 12.83 -4.72 -4.70
C VAL A 179 12.05 -4.77 -6.02
N GLU A 180 12.13 -3.72 -6.85
CA GLU A 180 11.51 -3.73 -8.17
C GLU A 180 12.05 -4.90 -9.02
N GLY A 181 13.38 -5.07 -9.03
CA GLY A 181 14.03 -6.20 -9.71
C GLY A 181 13.66 -7.57 -9.12
N TYR A 182 13.38 -7.67 -7.81
CA TYR A 182 12.82 -8.89 -7.23
C TYR A 182 11.45 -9.21 -7.82
N VAL A 183 10.56 -8.23 -7.84
CA VAL A 183 9.18 -8.38 -8.33
C VAL A 183 9.16 -8.66 -9.83
N GLU A 184 10.02 -8.01 -10.60
CA GLU A 184 10.22 -8.30 -12.03
C GLU A 184 10.60 -9.77 -12.24
N ASN A 185 11.62 -10.26 -11.52
CA ASN A 185 12.07 -11.65 -11.60
C ASN A 185 11.02 -12.66 -11.09
N LEU A 186 10.14 -12.24 -10.17
CA LEU A 186 9.04 -13.08 -9.71
C LEU A 186 8.01 -13.29 -10.82
N TRP A 187 7.60 -12.22 -11.50
CA TRP A 187 6.50 -12.26 -12.47
C TRP A 187 6.91 -12.62 -13.89
N ILE A 188 8.15 -12.35 -14.32
CA ILE A 188 8.64 -12.68 -15.67
C ILE A 188 8.72 -14.19 -15.95
N LYS A 189 8.62 -15.02 -14.90
CA LYS A 189 8.59 -16.49 -15.03
C LYS A 189 7.37 -16.96 -15.79
N ASP A 190 6.25 -16.28 -15.62
CA ASP A 190 4.92 -16.68 -16.10
C ASP A 190 4.26 -15.59 -16.99
N LEU A 191 4.89 -14.41 -17.12
CA LEU A 191 4.42 -13.30 -17.97
C LEU A 191 5.49 -12.80 -18.94
N ASP A 192 5.02 -12.34 -20.10
CA ASP A 192 5.86 -11.61 -21.05
C ASP A 192 6.38 -10.30 -20.44
N ILE A 193 7.61 -9.92 -20.81
CA ILE A 193 8.29 -8.71 -20.30
C ILE A 193 7.42 -7.46 -20.44
N ASP A 194 6.71 -7.29 -21.57
CA ASP A 194 5.85 -6.12 -21.81
C ASP A 194 4.74 -6.00 -20.76
N LYS A 195 4.18 -7.13 -20.31
CA LYS A 195 3.14 -7.16 -19.27
C LYS A 195 3.72 -6.87 -17.90
N VAL A 196 4.90 -7.41 -17.59
CA VAL A 196 5.61 -7.14 -16.33
C VAL A 196 5.96 -5.66 -16.23
N SER A 197 6.57 -5.08 -17.27
CA SER A 197 6.88 -3.65 -17.34
C SER A 197 5.63 -2.78 -17.23
N ALA A 198 4.52 -3.19 -17.86
CA ALA A 198 3.25 -2.47 -17.73
C ALA A 198 2.77 -2.44 -16.27
N ILE A 199 2.73 -3.56 -15.56
CA ILE A 199 2.31 -3.58 -14.14
C ILE A 199 3.29 -2.77 -13.28
N LEU A 200 4.60 -2.99 -13.40
CA LEU A 200 5.63 -2.32 -12.59
C LEU A 200 5.55 -0.80 -12.70
N SER A 201 5.27 -0.27 -13.89
CA SER A 201 5.08 1.17 -14.08
C SER A 201 3.94 1.80 -13.26
N ARG A 202 3.02 0.97 -12.72
CA ARG A 202 1.92 1.40 -11.84
C ARG A 202 2.24 1.13 -10.38
N VAL A 203 2.79 -0.04 -10.08
CA VAL A 203 2.95 -0.52 -8.70
C VAL A 203 4.28 -0.15 -8.04
N ALA A 204 5.32 0.13 -8.82
CA ALA A 204 6.68 0.36 -8.33
C ALA A 204 7.06 1.85 -8.21
N ASN A 205 6.09 2.77 -8.27
CA ASN A 205 6.35 4.21 -8.20
C ASN A 205 6.85 4.67 -6.82
N ASN A 206 6.36 4.05 -5.75
CA ASN A 206 6.69 4.39 -4.37
C ASN A 206 7.16 3.15 -3.61
N ILE A 207 8.43 2.80 -3.74
CA ILE A 207 9.01 1.65 -3.05
C ILE A 207 9.64 2.07 -1.72
N VAL A 208 9.29 1.35 -0.65
CA VAL A 208 9.87 1.49 0.68
C VAL A 208 10.29 0.12 1.22
N VAL A 209 11.41 0.07 1.93
CA VAL A 209 11.84 -1.12 2.67
C VAL A 209 11.69 -0.85 4.15
N VAL A 210 11.03 -1.76 4.86
CA VAL A 210 10.85 -1.72 6.31
C VAL A 210 11.99 -2.47 6.98
N SER A 211 12.70 -1.78 7.86
CA SER A 211 13.74 -2.35 8.72
C SER A 211 13.10 -3.05 9.93
N ASP A 212 13.82 -3.98 10.55
CA ASP A 212 13.44 -4.49 11.87
C ASP A 212 13.52 -3.40 12.95
N GLU A 213 12.76 -3.57 14.04
CA GLU A 213 12.87 -2.77 15.26
C GLU A 213 13.23 -3.68 16.44
N GLU A 214 14.15 -3.25 17.30
CA GLU A 214 14.56 -4.04 18.48
C GLU A 214 13.41 -4.33 19.44
N THR A 215 12.46 -3.40 19.53
CA THR A 215 11.25 -3.54 20.32
C THR A 215 10.08 -2.98 19.52
N LEU A 216 9.19 -3.88 19.08
CA LEU A 216 7.85 -3.47 18.67
C LEU A 216 7.18 -2.80 19.87
N PRO A 217 6.67 -1.57 19.75
CA PRO A 217 5.82 -0.99 20.77
C PRO A 217 4.56 -1.86 20.88
N LYS A 218 4.55 -2.83 21.81
CA LYS A 218 3.49 -3.85 21.92
C LYS A 218 2.09 -3.22 22.02
N THR A 219 1.98 -2.04 22.62
CA THR A 219 0.72 -1.29 22.72
C THR A 219 0.24 -0.73 21.39
N LEU A 220 1.14 -0.43 20.44
CA LEU A 220 0.79 0.25 19.20
C LEU A 220 0.25 -0.70 18.13
N CYS A 221 0.75 -1.94 18.09
CA CYS A 221 0.36 -2.95 17.10
C CYS A 221 -0.78 -3.87 17.56
N SER A 222 -1.25 -3.73 18.80
CA SER A 222 -2.34 -4.53 19.36
C SER A 222 -3.73 -3.97 19.05
N ASP A 223 -3.81 -2.66 18.79
CA ASP A 223 -5.07 -1.89 18.66
C ASP A 223 -5.45 -1.60 17.19
N VAL A 224 -4.78 -2.25 16.23
CA VAL A 224 -4.88 -1.94 14.79
C VAL A 224 -5.15 -3.15 13.91
#